data_AF-A0A6G3TJ92-F1
#
_entry.id   AF-A0A6G3TJ92-F1
#
_cell.length_a   1.000
_cell.length_b   1.000
_cell.length_c   1.000
_cell.angle_alpha   90.00
_cell.angle_beta   90.00
_cell.angle_gamma   90.00
#
_symmetry.space_group_name_H-M   'P 1'
#
loop_
_entity.id
_entity.type
_entity.pdbx_description
1 polymer ?
#
loop_
_entity_poly.entity_id
_entity_poly.type
_entity_poly.pdbx_seq_one_letter_code
_entity_poly.pdbx_strand_id
1 'polypeptide(L)'
;MSADTVPDADWGTVTGWGRTAPTAALLVRPRTYEEAAVAVRDCGVRGGIARGLGRAYGDAAQNAGGAVLDMTALDRVHAVDVAGGTVLCDAGVSLHRLMEVLLPLGWFVPVTPGTRYVTVGGAIGADIHGKNHHVSGSFTRHVLSLELLTADGRVRTVTPGTPLFDATAGGMGLTGVILTATLRLQPVETALMSVDTERAGDLDDLMARLTATDHRYRYSVAWIDLLARGRATGRAVLTRGD
;
A
#
# COMPACT_ATOMS: atom_id res chain seq x y z
N MET A 1 19.63 -30.22 18.55
CA MET A 1 20.29 -29.64 17.37
C MET A 1 19.31 -28.63 16.77
N SER A 2 19.54 -27.34 16.61
CA SER A 2 20.51 -26.38 17.16
C SER A 2 19.96 -25.01 16.72
N ALA A 3 19.78 -24.07 17.65
CA ALA A 3 19.62 -22.63 17.42
C ALA A 3 18.83 -22.20 16.15
N ASP A 4 17.50 -22.19 16.23
CA ASP A 4 16.66 -21.35 15.34
C ASP A 4 16.85 -19.89 15.76
N THR A 5 17.99 -19.31 15.40
CA THR A 5 18.27 -17.89 15.64
C THR A 5 17.30 -17.04 14.83
N VAL A 6 16.63 -16.11 15.51
CA VAL A 6 15.88 -15.02 14.90
C VAL A 6 16.80 -14.33 13.86
N PRO A 7 16.33 -14.06 12.62
CA PRO A 7 17.12 -13.42 11.56
C PRO A 7 17.70 -12.09 12.03
N ASP A 8 18.85 -11.63 11.49
CA ASP A 8 19.49 -10.30 11.70
C ASP A 8 18.62 -9.37 12.57
N ALA A 9 18.72 -9.56 13.88
CA ALA A 9 17.80 -9.01 14.87
C ALA A 9 18.54 -8.03 15.74
N ASP A 10 18.37 -6.75 15.44
CA ASP A 10 19.04 -5.68 16.16
C ASP A 10 18.03 -4.67 16.70
N TRP A 11 18.34 -4.12 17.87
CA TRP A 11 17.58 -2.99 18.40
C TRP A 11 17.90 -1.72 17.62
N GLY A 12 16.85 -1.03 17.19
CA GLY A 12 16.99 0.21 16.44
C GLY A 12 15.86 1.19 16.72
N THR A 13 16.12 2.44 16.38
CA THR A 13 15.11 3.50 16.43
C THR A 13 14.33 3.53 15.12
N VAL A 14 13.00 3.43 15.21
CA VAL A 14 12.09 3.52 14.07
C VAL A 14 11.33 4.84 14.14
N THR A 15 11.05 5.40 12.96
CA THR A 15 10.08 6.49 12.77
C THR A 15 9.22 6.20 11.54
N GLY A 16 8.08 6.88 11.45
CA GLY A 16 7.37 7.06 10.19
C GLY A 16 8.07 8.05 9.27
N TRP A 17 7.51 8.25 8.07
CA TRP A 17 8.07 9.19 7.08
C TRP A 17 8.16 10.63 7.60
N GLY A 18 7.28 11.02 8.54
CA GLY A 18 7.28 12.34 9.17
C GLY A 18 8.43 12.58 10.16
N ARG A 19 9.20 11.54 10.52
CA ARG A 19 10.31 11.61 11.49
C ARG A 19 9.91 12.16 12.86
N THR A 20 8.67 11.90 13.28
CA THR A 20 8.16 12.22 14.62
C THR A 20 7.98 10.94 15.44
N ALA A 21 7.82 11.09 16.76
CA ALA A 21 7.55 10.00 17.71
C ALA A 21 8.45 8.75 17.51
N PRO A 22 9.79 8.90 17.63
CA PRO A 22 10.70 7.78 17.49
C PRO A 22 10.49 6.74 18.60
N THR A 23 10.56 5.46 18.24
CA THR A 23 10.47 4.35 19.20
C THR A 23 11.60 3.35 19.00
N ALA A 24 12.11 2.77 20.09
CA ALA A 24 13.05 1.66 20.02
C ALA A 24 12.27 0.35 19.82
N ALA A 25 12.69 -0.46 18.86
CA ALA A 25 12.08 -1.74 18.53
C ALA A 25 13.16 -2.77 18.14
N LEU A 26 12.84 -4.05 18.30
CA LEU A 26 13.63 -5.14 17.73
C LEU A 26 13.33 -5.23 16.23
N LEU A 27 14.30 -4.91 15.39
CA LEU A 27 14.15 -4.96 13.94
C LEU A 27 14.48 -6.36 13.47
N VAL A 28 13.54 -7.01 12.78
CA VAL A 28 13.75 -8.35 12.22
C VAL A 28 13.48 -8.28 10.72
N ARG A 29 14.38 -8.79 9.90
CA ARG A 29 14.22 -8.78 8.44
C ARG A 29 14.15 -10.19 7.87
N PRO A 30 12.98 -10.85 7.94
CA PRO A 30 12.82 -12.21 7.43
C PRO A 30 12.97 -12.26 5.91
N ARG A 31 13.70 -13.27 5.42
CA ARG A 31 14.02 -13.53 4.01
C ARG A 31 13.27 -14.74 3.44
N THR A 32 12.62 -15.51 4.31
CA THR A 32 11.73 -16.61 3.94
C THR A 32 10.43 -16.53 4.73
N TYR A 33 9.39 -17.25 4.29
CA TYR A 33 8.13 -17.31 5.04
C TYR A 33 8.29 -18.05 6.37
N GLU A 34 9.20 -19.01 6.45
CA GLU A 34 9.55 -19.71 7.68
C GLU A 34 10.20 -18.76 8.68
N GLU A 35 11.16 -17.93 8.24
CA GLU A 35 11.78 -16.89 9.07
C GLU A 35 10.71 -15.88 9.56
N ALA A 36 9.75 -15.50 8.72
CA ALA A 36 8.63 -14.64 9.13
C ALA A 36 7.73 -15.32 10.17
N ALA A 37 7.44 -16.60 10.01
CA ALA A 37 6.64 -17.38 10.96
C ALA A 37 7.36 -17.57 12.31
N VAL A 38 8.67 -17.77 12.30
CA VAL A 38 9.51 -17.76 13.52
C VAL A 38 9.43 -16.39 14.19
N ALA A 39 9.65 -15.30 13.45
CA ALA A 39 9.60 -13.94 13.99
C ALA A 39 8.24 -13.59 14.62
N VAL A 40 7.13 -14.04 14.03
CA VAL A 40 5.77 -13.83 14.60
C VAL A 40 5.56 -14.66 15.87
N ARG A 41 6.04 -15.91 15.93
CA ARG A 41 5.92 -16.74 17.14
C ARG A 41 6.79 -16.23 18.29
N ASP A 42 7.95 -15.68 17.96
CA ASP A 42 8.98 -15.31 18.95
C ASP A 42 8.97 -13.82 19.31
N CYS A 43 8.02 -13.01 18.79
CA CYS A 43 7.94 -11.57 19.02
C CYS A 43 7.64 -11.13 20.46
N GLY A 44 7.50 -12.08 21.39
CA GLY A 44 7.31 -11.85 22.82
C GLY A 44 5.98 -11.15 23.16
N VAL A 45 5.85 -10.73 24.42
CA VAL A 45 4.59 -10.16 24.96
C VAL A 45 4.19 -8.82 24.34
N ARG A 46 5.13 -8.13 23.68
CA ARG A 46 4.88 -6.85 23.00
C ARG A 46 4.41 -7.03 21.55
N GLY A 47 4.40 -8.28 21.04
CA GLY A 47 3.95 -8.59 19.70
C GLY A 47 4.91 -8.11 18.61
N GLY A 48 4.48 -8.30 17.35
CA GLY A 48 5.20 -7.86 16.16
C GLY A 48 4.28 -7.06 15.23
N ILE A 49 4.86 -6.10 14.51
CA ILE A 49 4.17 -5.37 13.43
C ILE A 49 4.94 -5.50 12.13
N ALA A 50 4.22 -5.74 11.03
CA ALA A 50 4.83 -5.73 9.71
C ALA A 50 5.20 -4.31 9.29
N ARG A 51 6.35 -4.15 8.66
CA ARG A 51 6.82 -2.89 8.08
C ARG A 51 7.23 -3.12 6.63
N GLY A 52 6.61 -2.37 5.74
CA GLY A 52 7.05 -2.23 4.36
C GLY A 52 8.10 -1.13 4.22
N LEU A 53 7.99 -0.32 3.17
CA LEU A 53 8.93 0.76 2.88
C LEU A 53 8.85 1.97 3.84
N GLY A 54 8.04 1.95 4.90
CA GLY A 54 8.02 3.03 5.91
C GLY A 54 7.54 4.39 5.38
N ARG A 55 6.59 4.38 4.43
CA ARG A 55 6.01 5.61 3.83
C ARG A 55 4.77 6.14 4.56
N ALA A 56 4.20 5.38 5.50
CA ALA A 56 3.23 5.92 6.44
C ALA A 56 3.91 7.02 7.29
N TYR A 57 3.25 8.17 7.44
CA TYR A 57 3.85 9.33 8.10
C TYR A 57 3.96 9.15 9.62
N GLY A 58 2.94 8.54 10.22
CA GLY A 58 2.84 8.31 11.66
C GLY A 58 3.50 7.02 12.15
N ASP A 59 2.89 6.39 13.14
CA ASP A 59 3.44 5.29 13.93
C ASP A 59 2.87 3.91 13.60
N ALA A 60 1.99 3.79 12.61
CA ALA A 60 1.34 2.52 12.23
C ALA A 60 2.30 1.36 11.93
N ALA A 61 3.54 1.64 11.50
CA ALA A 61 4.56 0.62 11.21
C ALA A 61 5.72 0.68 12.24
N GLN A 62 5.39 0.92 13.51
CA GLN A 62 6.29 0.96 14.66
C GLN A 62 5.72 0.11 15.80
N ASN A 63 6.58 -0.47 16.64
CA ASN A 63 6.14 -1.19 17.83
C ASN A 63 7.14 -0.99 18.99
N ALA A 64 6.87 0.01 19.84
CA ALA A 64 7.77 0.37 20.93
C ALA A 64 8.02 -0.81 21.90
N GLY A 65 9.28 -1.21 22.04
CA GLY A 65 9.71 -2.33 22.86
C GLY A 65 9.30 -3.71 22.33
N GLY A 66 8.68 -3.79 21.15
CA GLY A 66 8.30 -5.03 20.48
C GLY A 66 9.06 -5.23 19.18
N ALA A 67 8.60 -6.18 18.36
CA ALA A 67 9.22 -6.50 17.09
C ALA A 67 8.64 -5.66 15.94
N VAL A 68 9.50 -5.23 15.02
CA VAL A 68 9.13 -4.63 13.73
C VAL A 68 9.74 -5.50 12.64
N LEU A 69 8.88 -6.13 11.85
CA LEU A 69 9.27 -7.08 10.81
C LEU A 69 9.40 -6.34 9.48
N ASP A 70 10.63 -6.10 9.03
CA ASP A 70 10.91 -5.55 7.70
C ASP A 70 10.65 -6.62 6.63
N MET A 71 9.50 -6.51 5.98
CA MET A 71 9.04 -7.46 4.97
C MET A 71 9.65 -7.22 3.59
N THR A 72 10.53 -6.22 3.43
CA THR A 72 11.08 -5.83 2.12
C THR A 72 12.07 -6.83 1.52
N ALA A 73 12.55 -7.81 2.31
CA ALA A 73 13.37 -8.90 1.79
C ALA A 73 12.56 -10.01 1.09
N LEU A 74 11.23 -10.03 1.29
CA LEU A 74 10.30 -10.89 0.56
C LEU A 74 9.69 -10.06 -0.57
N ASP A 75 10.39 -10.00 -1.72
CA ASP A 75 10.08 -9.11 -2.84
C ASP A 75 10.01 -9.82 -4.20
N ARG A 76 9.61 -11.10 -4.21
CA ARG A 76 9.44 -11.87 -5.44
C ARG A 76 8.10 -11.61 -6.11
N VAL A 77 8.13 -11.41 -7.43
CA VAL A 77 6.95 -11.58 -8.29
C VAL A 77 6.91 -13.03 -8.73
N HIS A 78 5.91 -13.80 -8.29
CA HIS A 78 5.85 -15.25 -8.50
C HIS A 78 5.28 -15.62 -9.85
N ALA A 79 4.19 -14.96 -10.25
CA ALA A 79 3.52 -15.24 -11.51
C ALA A 79 2.78 -14.00 -12.03
N VAL A 80 2.79 -13.81 -13.34
CA VAL A 80 1.95 -12.84 -14.05
C VAL A 80 1.12 -13.62 -15.06
N ASP A 81 -0.19 -13.64 -14.88
CA ASP A 81 -1.12 -14.16 -15.87
C ASP A 81 -1.52 -13.02 -16.81
N VAL A 82 -0.83 -12.96 -17.94
CA VAL A 82 -1.05 -11.94 -18.97
C VAL A 82 -2.43 -12.12 -19.65
N ALA A 83 -2.95 -13.34 -19.73
CA ALA A 83 -4.24 -13.58 -20.37
C ALA A 83 -5.41 -13.20 -19.45
N GLY A 84 -5.31 -13.54 -18.16
CA GLY A 84 -6.32 -13.22 -17.15
C GLY A 84 -6.17 -11.86 -16.47
N GLY A 85 -5.04 -11.18 -16.69
CA GLY A 85 -4.77 -9.86 -16.09
C GLY A 85 -4.58 -9.91 -14.58
N THR A 86 -3.75 -10.84 -14.08
CA THR A 86 -3.47 -10.96 -12.65
C THR A 86 -1.99 -11.12 -12.35
N VAL A 87 -1.59 -10.75 -11.12
CA VAL A 87 -0.23 -10.97 -10.62
C VAL A 87 -0.27 -11.58 -9.21
N LEU A 88 0.53 -12.61 -8.98
CA LEU A 88 0.84 -13.14 -7.66
C LEU A 88 2.25 -12.67 -7.27
N CYS A 89 2.38 -12.04 -6.11
CA CYS A 89 3.64 -11.51 -5.62
C CYS A 89 3.74 -11.52 -4.09
N ASP A 90 4.96 -11.43 -3.59
CA ASP A 90 5.21 -11.18 -2.17
C ASP A 90 4.68 -9.81 -1.76
N ALA A 91 4.22 -9.72 -0.51
CA ALA A 91 3.72 -8.48 0.06
C ALA A 91 4.82 -7.41 0.20
N GLY A 92 6.11 -7.78 0.24
CA GLY A 92 7.22 -6.84 0.26
C GLY A 92 7.56 -6.22 -1.09
N VAL A 93 6.99 -6.72 -2.20
CA VAL A 93 7.17 -6.11 -3.53
C VAL A 93 6.67 -4.68 -3.53
N SER A 94 7.49 -3.76 -4.03
CA SER A 94 7.08 -2.36 -4.20
C SER A 94 6.19 -2.15 -5.42
N LEU A 95 5.28 -1.17 -5.37
CA LEU A 95 4.50 -0.80 -6.56
C LEU A 95 5.39 -0.31 -7.70
N HIS A 96 6.52 0.33 -7.38
CA HIS A 96 7.54 0.65 -8.38
C HIS A 96 8.04 -0.59 -9.12
N ARG A 97 8.37 -1.66 -8.39
CA ARG A 97 8.82 -2.92 -8.97
C ARG A 97 7.72 -3.58 -9.82
N LEU A 98 6.47 -3.54 -9.35
CA LEU A 98 5.34 -4.02 -10.16
C LEU A 98 5.20 -3.21 -11.45
N MET A 99 5.34 -1.88 -11.42
CA MET A 99 5.27 -1.05 -12.63
C MET A 99 6.34 -1.45 -13.64
N GLU A 100 7.59 -1.70 -13.21
CA GLU A 100 8.68 -2.12 -14.10
C GLU A 100 8.41 -3.46 -14.78
N VAL A 101 7.78 -4.40 -14.07
CA VAL A 101 7.49 -5.75 -14.56
C VAL A 101 6.24 -5.77 -15.44
N LEU A 102 5.20 -5.03 -15.06
CA LEU A 102 3.86 -5.14 -15.65
C LEU A 102 3.66 -4.21 -16.86
N LEU A 103 4.21 -3.00 -16.85
CA LEU A 103 4.01 -2.05 -17.95
C LEU A 103 4.48 -2.59 -19.32
N PRO A 104 5.65 -3.25 -19.43
CA PRO A 104 6.07 -3.86 -20.70
C PRO A 104 5.12 -4.97 -21.20
N LEU A 105 4.29 -5.52 -20.32
CA LEU A 105 3.32 -6.57 -20.63
C LEU A 105 1.92 -6.01 -20.93
N GLY A 106 1.75 -4.69 -20.99
CA GLY A 106 0.45 -4.04 -21.22
C GLY A 106 -0.44 -3.99 -19.97
N TRP A 107 0.14 -4.08 -18.78
CA TRP A 107 -0.60 -4.13 -17.52
C TRP A 107 -0.12 -3.07 -16.52
N PHE A 108 -1.04 -2.61 -15.69
CA PHE A 108 -0.78 -1.65 -14.63
C PHE A 108 -1.49 -2.02 -13.33
N VAL A 109 -0.93 -1.54 -12.21
CA VAL A 109 -1.59 -1.67 -10.90
C VAL A 109 -2.74 -0.68 -10.84
N PRO A 110 -4.00 -1.09 -10.59
CA PRO A 110 -5.16 -0.21 -10.76
C PRO A 110 -5.16 1.02 -9.86
N VAL A 111 -4.61 0.93 -8.64
CA VAL A 111 -4.59 2.04 -7.68
C VAL A 111 -3.15 2.35 -7.28
N THR A 112 -2.74 3.60 -7.49
CA THR A 112 -1.40 4.08 -7.13
C THR A 112 -1.49 5.35 -6.31
N PRO A 113 -0.80 5.44 -5.16
CA PRO A 113 -0.81 6.65 -4.35
C PRO A 113 0.18 7.68 -4.92
N GLY A 114 0.34 8.82 -4.24
CA GLY A 114 1.26 9.89 -4.68
C GLY A 114 2.75 9.49 -4.76
N THR A 115 3.13 8.31 -4.28
CA THR A 115 4.48 7.75 -4.39
C THR A 115 4.44 6.27 -4.72
N ARG A 116 5.24 5.82 -5.70
CA ARG A 116 5.37 4.40 -6.06
C ARG A 116 6.19 3.58 -5.06
N TYR A 117 6.82 4.23 -4.08
CA TYR A 117 7.70 3.59 -3.10
C TYR A 117 6.92 3.08 -1.88
N VAL A 118 5.88 2.29 -2.13
CA VAL A 118 5.11 1.54 -1.12
C VAL A 118 5.08 0.07 -1.51
N THR A 119 5.06 -0.82 -0.52
CA THR A 119 4.95 -2.28 -0.71
C THR A 119 3.50 -2.70 -0.91
N VAL A 120 3.24 -3.84 -1.57
CA VAL A 120 1.89 -4.41 -1.69
C VAL A 120 1.22 -4.64 -0.33
N GLY A 121 1.95 -5.18 0.66
CA GLY A 121 1.43 -5.39 2.02
C GLY A 121 1.04 -4.08 2.70
N GLY A 122 1.90 -3.05 2.60
CA GLY A 122 1.56 -1.70 3.06
C GLY A 122 0.37 -1.06 2.31
N ALA A 123 0.23 -1.34 1.01
CA ALA A 123 -0.89 -0.85 0.20
C ALA A 123 -2.23 -1.47 0.64
N ILE A 124 -2.25 -2.77 0.95
CA ILE A 124 -3.41 -3.50 1.48
C ILE A 124 -3.68 -3.06 2.94
N GLY A 125 -2.65 -3.03 3.78
CA GLY A 125 -2.77 -2.71 5.19
C GLY A 125 -3.28 -1.29 5.44
N ALA A 126 -2.97 -0.33 4.58
CA ALA A 126 -3.51 1.03 4.66
C ALA A 126 -4.71 1.28 3.74
N ASP A 127 -5.17 0.27 3.00
CA ASP A 127 -6.15 0.36 1.91
C ASP A 127 -6.01 1.65 1.08
N ILE A 128 -4.82 1.82 0.50
CA ILE A 128 -4.45 3.09 -0.12
C ILE A 128 -5.40 3.47 -1.26
N HIS A 129 -5.48 4.78 -1.53
CA HIS A 129 -6.24 5.33 -2.64
C HIS A 129 -5.33 6.07 -3.64
N GLY A 130 -5.87 6.36 -4.82
CA GLY A 130 -5.20 7.09 -5.89
C GLY A 130 -6.07 8.21 -6.46
N LYS A 131 -5.57 8.89 -7.50
CA LYS A 131 -6.34 9.94 -8.20
C LYS A 131 -7.59 9.41 -8.93
N ASN A 132 -7.73 8.10 -9.06
CA ASN A 132 -8.86 7.43 -9.70
C ASN A 132 -9.87 6.83 -8.71
N HIS A 133 -9.80 7.19 -7.42
CA HIS A 133 -10.62 6.56 -6.39
C HIS A 133 -12.13 6.62 -6.70
N HIS A 134 -12.62 7.72 -7.29
CA HIS A 134 -14.04 7.88 -7.64
C HIS A 134 -14.54 6.86 -8.69
N VAL A 135 -13.65 6.24 -9.46
CA VAL A 135 -13.98 5.21 -10.47
C VAL A 135 -13.51 3.83 -10.02
N SER A 136 -12.28 3.75 -9.53
CA SER A 136 -11.58 2.47 -9.26
C SER A 136 -11.73 2.02 -7.81
N GLY A 137 -12.05 2.91 -6.88
CA GLY A 137 -12.02 2.64 -5.44
C GLY A 137 -10.61 2.64 -4.87
N SER A 138 -10.43 1.98 -3.72
CA SER A 138 -9.15 1.79 -3.04
C SER A 138 -8.45 0.51 -3.49
N PHE A 139 -7.21 0.31 -3.03
CA PHE A 139 -6.34 -0.79 -3.46
C PHE A 139 -6.94 -2.17 -3.19
N THR A 140 -7.60 -2.36 -2.05
CA THR A 140 -8.12 -3.67 -1.64
C THR A 140 -9.27 -4.16 -2.52
N ARG A 141 -9.97 -3.26 -3.22
CA ARG A 141 -10.97 -3.61 -4.24
C ARG A 141 -10.39 -4.47 -5.38
N HIS A 142 -9.07 -4.42 -5.57
CA HIS A 142 -8.35 -5.13 -6.63
C HIS A 142 -7.60 -6.37 -6.12
N VAL A 143 -7.71 -6.71 -4.84
CA VAL A 143 -7.09 -7.92 -4.27
C VAL A 143 -8.06 -9.10 -4.48
N LEU A 144 -7.56 -10.17 -5.10
CA LEU A 144 -8.32 -11.40 -5.33
C LEU A 144 -8.15 -12.40 -4.19
N SER A 145 -6.95 -12.47 -3.62
CA SER A 145 -6.62 -13.26 -2.44
C SER A 145 -5.34 -12.75 -1.80
N LEU A 146 -5.14 -13.10 -0.52
CA LEU A 146 -3.87 -12.92 0.18
C LEU A 146 -3.56 -14.11 1.08
N GLU A 147 -2.29 -14.37 1.33
CA GLU A 147 -1.83 -15.30 2.37
C GLU A 147 -1.48 -14.50 3.62
N LEU A 148 -2.21 -14.73 4.71
CA LEU A 148 -2.05 -14.03 5.99
C LEU A 148 -1.44 -14.96 7.03
N LEU A 149 -0.26 -14.60 7.54
CA LEU A 149 0.35 -15.22 8.69
C LEU A 149 -0.26 -14.64 9.97
N THR A 150 -1.05 -15.46 10.68
CA THR A 150 -1.73 -15.07 11.93
C THR A 150 -0.88 -15.35 13.17
N ALA A 151 -1.30 -14.79 14.32
CA ALA A 151 -0.56 -14.88 15.60
C ALA A 151 -0.35 -16.33 16.11
N ASP A 152 -1.16 -17.29 15.66
CA ASP A 152 -0.97 -18.73 15.92
C ASP A 152 0.15 -19.36 15.07
N GLY A 153 0.86 -18.56 14.27
CA GLY A 153 1.91 -19.00 13.36
C GLY A 153 1.41 -19.72 12.12
N ARG A 154 0.09 -19.74 11.87
CA ARG A 154 -0.51 -20.38 10.70
C ARG A 154 -0.68 -19.39 9.57
N VAL A 155 -0.51 -19.87 8.35
CA VAL A 155 -0.82 -19.12 7.14
C VAL A 155 -2.25 -19.44 6.72
N ARG A 156 -3.02 -18.40 6.40
CA ARG A 156 -4.42 -18.50 5.99
C ARG A 156 -4.58 -17.84 4.63
N THR A 157 -5.16 -18.55 3.67
CA THR A 157 -5.69 -17.92 2.45
C THR A 157 -6.93 -17.12 2.81
N VAL A 158 -6.92 -15.83 2.50
CA VAL A 158 -7.98 -14.89 2.80
C VAL A 158 -8.47 -14.25 1.50
N THR A 159 -9.78 -14.26 1.29
CA THR A 159 -10.43 -13.73 0.07
C THR A 159 -11.46 -12.66 0.41
N PRO A 160 -11.75 -11.72 -0.51
CA PRO A 160 -12.81 -10.72 -0.33
C PRO A 160 -14.15 -11.32 0.09
N GLY A 161 -14.91 -10.58 0.89
CA GLY A 161 -16.22 -11.01 1.42
C GLY A 161 -16.14 -11.93 2.64
N THR A 162 -14.94 -12.19 3.16
CA THR A 162 -14.75 -12.86 4.45
C THR A 162 -14.50 -11.83 5.56
N PRO A 163 -14.98 -12.05 6.79
CA PRO A 163 -14.73 -11.12 7.90
C PRO A 163 -13.24 -10.85 8.15
N LEU A 164 -12.38 -11.84 7.91
CA LEU A 164 -10.93 -11.69 8.06
C LEU A 164 -10.33 -10.80 6.96
N PHE A 165 -10.84 -10.85 5.73
CA PHE A 165 -10.42 -9.94 4.68
C PHE A 165 -10.81 -8.51 5.03
N ASP A 166 -12.08 -8.30 5.40
CA ASP A 166 -12.63 -6.98 5.69
C ASP A 166 -11.92 -6.31 6.88
N ALA A 167 -11.44 -7.10 7.86
CA ALA A 167 -10.62 -6.61 8.96
C ALA A 167 -9.15 -6.38 8.58
N THR A 168 -8.63 -7.06 7.56
CA THR A 168 -7.22 -6.94 7.12
C THR A 168 -7.05 -5.78 6.14
N ALA A 169 -8.04 -5.57 5.26
CA ALA A 169 -8.12 -4.44 4.34
C ALA A 169 -8.21 -3.12 5.14
N GLY A 170 -7.14 -2.32 5.13
CA GLY A 170 -7.08 -1.12 5.98
C GLY A 170 -6.79 -1.42 7.47
N GLY A 171 -6.52 -2.67 7.82
CA GLY A 171 -6.28 -3.12 9.21
C GLY A 171 -4.90 -2.79 9.76
N MET A 172 -4.06 -2.09 9.01
CA MET A 172 -2.71 -1.62 9.38
C MET A 172 -1.78 -2.73 9.91
N GLY A 173 -1.98 -3.98 9.46
CA GLY A 173 -1.18 -5.15 9.88
C GLY A 173 -1.58 -5.74 11.23
N LEU A 174 -2.68 -5.29 11.84
CA LEU A 174 -3.12 -5.73 13.18
C LEU A 174 -3.88 -7.07 13.17
N THR A 175 -4.17 -7.63 12.00
CA THR A 175 -4.75 -8.98 11.85
C THR A 175 -3.70 -10.07 11.59
N GLY A 176 -2.47 -9.67 11.24
CA GLY A 176 -1.38 -10.58 10.87
C GLY A 176 -0.43 -9.97 9.85
N VAL A 177 0.56 -10.77 9.44
CA VAL A 177 1.53 -10.39 8.42
C VAL A 177 1.08 -10.92 7.06
N ILE A 178 0.82 -10.03 6.10
CA ILE A 178 0.53 -10.45 4.73
C ILE A 178 1.82 -10.95 4.11
N LEU A 179 1.84 -12.19 3.61
CA LEU A 179 3.00 -12.82 2.97
C LEU A 179 2.98 -12.62 1.46
N THR A 180 1.84 -12.94 0.84
CA THR A 180 1.63 -12.79 -0.61
C THR A 180 0.25 -12.23 -0.90
N ALA A 181 0.07 -11.67 -2.09
CA ALA A 181 -1.23 -11.26 -2.59
C ALA A 181 -1.35 -11.52 -4.10
N THR A 182 -2.57 -11.89 -4.50
CA THR A 182 -2.98 -11.95 -5.91
C THR A 182 -3.78 -10.70 -6.23
N LEU A 183 -3.34 -9.92 -7.21
CA LEU A 183 -3.96 -8.66 -7.61
C LEU A 183 -4.57 -8.78 -9.01
N ARG A 184 -5.75 -8.18 -9.21
CA ARG A 184 -6.29 -7.90 -10.53
C ARG A 184 -5.62 -6.66 -11.10
N LEU A 185 -5.20 -6.75 -12.36
CA LEU A 185 -4.50 -5.68 -13.08
C LEU A 185 -5.46 -4.89 -13.98
N GLN A 186 -5.03 -3.70 -14.37
CA GLN A 186 -5.69 -2.86 -15.36
C GLN A 186 -4.92 -2.94 -16.68
N PRO A 187 -5.58 -3.22 -17.82
CA PRO A 187 -4.91 -3.21 -19.11
C PRO A 187 -4.56 -1.77 -19.50
N VAL A 188 -3.38 -1.59 -20.09
CA VAL A 188 -2.90 -0.30 -20.60
C VAL A 188 -2.16 -0.49 -21.91
N GLU A 189 -2.38 0.43 -22.85
CA GLU A 189 -1.67 0.44 -24.14
C GLU A 189 -0.35 1.21 -24.06
N THR A 190 -0.23 2.14 -23.10
CA THR A 190 0.93 3.03 -22.97
C THR A 190 1.23 3.33 -21.49
N ALA A 191 2.42 3.85 -21.22
CA ALA A 191 2.80 4.42 -19.92
C ALA A 191 2.49 5.93 -19.79
N LEU A 192 1.76 6.49 -20.76
CA LEU A 192 1.38 7.90 -20.84
C LEU A 192 -0.10 8.07 -20.49
N MET A 193 -0.49 9.29 -20.13
CA MET A 193 -1.86 9.70 -19.88
C MET A 193 -2.19 10.93 -20.72
N SER A 194 -3.42 11.01 -21.23
CA SER A 194 -3.97 12.27 -21.73
C SER A 194 -4.43 13.10 -20.53
N VAL A 195 -4.04 14.38 -20.48
CA VAL A 195 -4.25 15.22 -19.29
C VAL A 195 -4.86 16.56 -19.65
N ASP A 196 -5.99 16.87 -19.02
CA ASP A 196 -6.62 18.18 -19.03
C ASP A 196 -6.33 18.92 -17.72
N THR A 197 -5.85 20.16 -17.83
CA THR A 197 -5.57 21.03 -16.68
C THR A 197 -6.37 22.32 -16.75
N GLU A 198 -7.10 22.64 -15.70
CA GLU A 198 -7.90 23.85 -15.58
C GLU A 198 -7.60 24.58 -14.27
N ARG A 199 -7.79 25.90 -14.26
CA ARG A 199 -7.72 26.72 -13.05
C ARG A 199 -9.13 27.03 -12.56
N ALA A 200 -9.38 26.78 -11.28
CA ALA A 200 -10.58 27.24 -10.60
C ALA A 200 -10.30 28.55 -9.85
N GLY A 201 -11.22 29.51 -9.95
CA GLY A 201 -11.06 30.85 -9.37
C GLY A 201 -11.17 30.89 -7.85
N ASP A 202 -11.92 29.94 -7.28
CA ASP A 202 -12.20 29.78 -5.85
C ASP A 202 -12.67 28.35 -5.56
N LEU A 203 -13.05 28.08 -4.31
CA LEU A 203 -13.51 26.75 -3.89
C LEU A 203 -14.85 26.35 -4.54
N ASP A 204 -15.80 27.27 -4.69
CA ASP A 204 -17.12 26.95 -5.23
C ASP A 204 -17.03 26.59 -6.72
N ASP A 205 -16.22 27.33 -7.49
CA ASP A 205 -15.88 27.02 -8.87
C ASP A 205 -15.19 25.65 -8.99
N LEU A 206 -14.25 25.33 -8.09
CA LEU A 206 -13.61 24.01 -8.07
C LEU A 206 -14.63 22.89 -7.84
N MET A 207 -15.48 23.02 -6.82
CA MET A 207 -16.46 22.00 -6.49
C MET A 207 -17.48 21.81 -7.61
N ALA A 208 -17.96 22.89 -8.22
CA ALA A 208 -18.86 22.82 -9.36
C ALA A 208 -18.25 22.06 -10.54
N ARG A 209 -16.96 22.30 -10.84
CA ARG A 209 -16.23 21.57 -11.90
C ARG A 209 -16.08 20.10 -11.58
N LEU A 210 -15.62 19.74 -10.38
CA LEU A 210 -15.46 18.34 -9.97
C LEU A 210 -16.78 17.58 -10.13
N THR A 211 -17.88 18.12 -9.58
CA THR A 211 -19.22 17.51 -9.69
C THR A 211 -19.68 17.36 -11.14
N ALA A 212 -19.49 18.38 -11.97
CA ALA A 212 -19.96 18.36 -13.35
C ALA A 212 -19.14 17.45 -14.28
N THR A 213 -17.89 17.12 -13.92
CA THR A 213 -16.94 16.59 -14.92
C THR A 213 -16.14 15.37 -14.52
N ASP A 214 -15.99 15.04 -13.23
CA ASP A 214 -15.10 13.96 -12.78
C ASP A 214 -15.49 12.58 -13.34
N HIS A 215 -16.79 12.34 -13.52
CA HIS A 215 -17.31 11.10 -14.09
C HIS A 215 -16.85 10.84 -15.54
N ARG A 216 -16.30 11.87 -16.21
CA ARG A 216 -15.77 11.78 -17.58
C ARG A 216 -14.30 11.36 -17.64
N TYR A 217 -13.61 11.31 -16.49
CA TYR A 217 -12.19 11.01 -16.41
C TYR A 217 -11.93 9.88 -15.43
N ARG A 218 -10.97 9.01 -15.75
CA ARG A 218 -10.55 7.95 -14.83
C ARG A 218 -9.77 8.52 -13.65
N TYR A 219 -8.96 9.54 -13.86
CA TYR A 219 -8.13 10.19 -12.83
C TYR A 219 -8.55 11.65 -12.67
N SER A 220 -8.73 12.11 -11.43
CA SER A 220 -9.02 13.51 -11.09
C SER A 220 -8.33 13.90 -9.78
N VAL A 221 -7.71 15.07 -9.75
CA VAL A 221 -7.14 15.66 -8.52
C VAL A 221 -7.07 17.18 -8.64
N ALA A 222 -7.15 17.89 -7.52
CA ALA A 222 -6.89 19.31 -7.47
C ALA A 222 -5.81 19.66 -6.46
N TRP A 223 -4.94 20.61 -6.80
CA TRP A 223 -4.12 21.31 -5.83
C TRP A 223 -4.82 22.60 -5.41
N ILE A 224 -5.11 22.75 -4.11
CA ILE A 224 -5.95 23.82 -3.56
C ILE A 224 -5.07 24.81 -2.78
N ASP A 225 -5.22 26.10 -3.06
CA ASP A 225 -4.56 27.18 -2.32
C ASP A 225 -5.35 27.51 -1.04
N LEU A 226 -4.84 27.02 0.09
CA LEU A 226 -5.40 27.26 1.42
C LEU A 226 -4.88 28.54 2.09
N LEU A 227 -4.03 29.32 1.40
CA LEU A 227 -3.49 30.59 1.90
C LEU A 227 -4.15 31.81 1.25
N ALA A 228 -4.78 31.62 0.09
CA ALA A 228 -5.59 32.65 -0.55
C ALA A 228 -6.72 33.14 0.38
N ARG A 229 -7.05 34.43 0.27
CA ARG A 229 -8.05 35.10 1.11
C ARG A 229 -9.15 35.71 0.26
N GLY A 230 -10.29 36.00 0.91
CA GLY A 230 -11.44 36.62 0.27
C GLY A 230 -11.99 35.75 -0.85
N ARG A 231 -12.37 36.37 -1.98
CA ARG A 231 -12.99 35.68 -3.12
C ARG A 231 -12.11 34.64 -3.83
N ALA A 232 -10.81 34.55 -3.50
CA ALA A 232 -9.90 33.60 -4.11
C ALA A 232 -9.61 32.39 -3.19
N THR A 233 -10.24 32.32 -2.02
CA THR A 233 -10.05 31.24 -1.05
C THR A 233 -10.36 29.90 -1.71
N GLY A 234 -9.40 28.97 -1.64
CA GLY A 234 -9.57 27.64 -2.24
C GLY A 234 -9.45 27.60 -3.76
N ARG A 235 -8.97 28.68 -4.41
CA ARG A 235 -8.59 28.63 -5.83
C ARG A 235 -7.66 27.44 -6.07
N ALA A 236 -7.77 26.82 -7.23
CA ALA A 236 -7.12 25.53 -7.43
C ALA A 236 -6.65 25.30 -8.87
N VAL A 237 -5.76 24.32 -9.01
CA VAL A 237 -5.40 23.73 -10.29
C VAL A 237 -5.98 22.33 -10.32
N LEU A 238 -7.01 22.13 -11.13
CA LEU A 238 -7.67 20.85 -11.38
C LEU A 238 -6.94 20.12 -12.51
N THR A 239 -6.48 18.91 -12.24
CA THR A 239 -5.83 18.02 -13.21
C THR A 239 -6.65 16.75 -13.35
N ARG A 240 -7.07 16.42 -14.57
CA ARG A 240 -7.80 15.19 -14.87
C ARG A 240 -7.14 14.46 -16.02
N GLY A 241 -7.29 13.14 -16.07
CA GLY A 241 -6.71 12.35 -17.15
C GLY A 241 -7.34 10.97 -17.33
N ASP A 242 -6.95 10.32 -18.42
CA ASP A 242 -7.29 8.95 -18.80
C ASP A 242 -6.09 8.26 -19.47
#